data_AF-A0A0D2FU64-F1
#
_entry.id   AF-A0A0D2FU64-F1
#
_cell.length_a   1.000
_cell.length_b   1.000
_cell.length_c   1.000
_cell.angle_alpha   90.00
_cell.angle_beta   90.00
_cell.angle_gamma   90.00
#
_symmetry.space_group_name_H-M   'P 1'
#
loop_
_entity.id
_entity.type
_entity.pdbx_description
1 polymer ?
#
loop_
_entity_poly.entity_id
_entity_poly.type
_entity_poly.pdbx_seq_one_letter_code
_entity_poly.pdbx_strand_id
1 'polypeptide(L)'
;MADSQLQALPTPPASAASPAPSNLSTSSRAASLPTPRTHRLQPGSQKEIALIIYLDSHILNITRRYAKKFTDEGLQNDDTPGYTTYDQFVADVDPLVDVVWISGTPAIQIPYLLQLAGLACSYLPAFPFSTSVFPLTSKIDQGFATLLQTAQNGGTSSTRPQVSVTEKVRIKSLIEETRIAAVNAASSSGHAANVQDITDTDTDDDDNEGDGADEEDEDEQSMSVSLALSRIYKRTLEILGDSLVTSEPPQPQDDDIPMT
;
A
#
# COMPACT_ATOMS: atom_id res chain seq x y z
N MET A 1 -19.58 -55.56 -63.55
CA MET A 1 -19.22 -55.87 -62.15
C MET A 1 -18.31 -54.75 -61.67
N ALA A 2 -18.73 -54.10 -60.58
CA ALA A 2 -18.00 -53.14 -59.75
C ALA A 2 -17.64 -51.76 -60.35
N ASP A 3 -18.61 -50.84 -60.31
CA ASP A 3 -18.37 -49.41 -60.04
C ASP A 3 -17.97 -49.24 -58.58
N SER A 4 -16.80 -48.64 -58.30
CA SER A 4 -16.40 -48.21 -56.96
C SER A 4 -16.34 -46.69 -56.92
N GLN A 5 -17.46 -46.09 -56.50
CA GLN A 5 -17.51 -44.73 -55.97
C GLN A 5 -16.57 -44.63 -54.75
N LEU A 6 -15.57 -43.75 -54.81
CA LEU A 6 -14.82 -43.32 -53.63
C LEU A 6 -15.60 -42.19 -52.94
N GLN A 7 -16.19 -42.54 -51.82
CA GLN A 7 -16.95 -41.70 -50.92
C GLN A 7 -16.04 -40.65 -50.27
N ALA A 8 -16.39 -39.38 -50.42
CA ALA A 8 -15.75 -38.25 -49.75
C ALA A 8 -15.96 -38.32 -48.23
N LEU A 9 -14.88 -38.30 -47.45
CA LEU A 9 -14.91 -38.11 -46.01
C LEU A 9 -14.78 -36.62 -45.65
N PRO A 10 -15.63 -36.09 -44.74
CA PRO A 10 -15.58 -34.68 -44.34
C PRO A 10 -14.42 -34.40 -43.37
N THR A 11 -13.74 -33.27 -43.58
CA THR A 11 -12.72 -32.69 -42.69
C THR A 11 -13.32 -32.22 -41.36
N PRO A 12 -12.62 -32.39 -40.22
CA PRO A 12 -13.11 -31.90 -38.92
C PRO A 12 -13.07 -30.37 -38.84
N PRO A 13 -13.94 -29.74 -38.02
CA PRO A 13 -14.03 -28.29 -37.93
C PRO A 13 -12.81 -27.68 -37.23
N ALA A 14 -12.26 -26.63 -37.83
CA ALA A 14 -11.28 -25.75 -37.21
C ALA A 14 -11.94 -24.90 -36.12
N SER A 15 -11.91 -25.37 -34.87
CA SER A 15 -12.22 -24.56 -33.70
C SER A 15 -11.47 -25.10 -32.49
N ALA A 16 -10.21 -24.68 -32.36
CA ALA A 16 -9.46 -24.67 -31.12
C ALA A 16 -8.34 -23.64 -31.25
N ALA A 17 -8.71 -22.36 -31.40
CA ALA A 17 -7.79 -21.29 -31.09
C ALA A 17 -7.58 -21.30 -29.57
N SER A 18 -6.53 -21.97 -29.12
CA SER A 18 -5.97 -21.79 -27.79
C SER A 18 -5.79 -20.29 -27.54
N PRO A 19 -6.23 -19.72 -26.40
CA PRO A 19 -5.76 -18.40 -26.03
C PRO A 19 -4.23 -18.52 -25.86
N ALA A 20 -3.51 -17.75 -26.65
CA ALA A 20 -2.06 -17.60 -26.53
C ALA A 20 -1.72 -17.22 -25.08
N PRO A 21 -0.63 -17.75 -24.49
CA PRO A 21 -0.18 -17.27 -23.19
C PRO A 21 0.11 -15.78 -23.32
N SER A 22 -0.67 -14.95 -22.62
CA SER A 22 -0.38 -13.52 -22.53
C SER A 22 1.03 -13.37 -22.00
N ASN A 23 1.88 -12.73 -22.79
CA ASN A 23 3.23 -12.33 -22.44
C ASN A 23 3.20 -11.72 -21.02
N LEU A 24 3.80 -12.43 -20.06
CA LEU A 24 4.24 -11.87 -18.79
C LEU A 24 5.25 -10.79 -19.15
N SER A 25 4.76 -9.56 -19.31
CA SER A 25 5.62 -8.40 -19.34
C SER A 25 6.18 -8.28 -17.92
N THR A 26 7.41 -8.72 -17.72
CA THR A 26 8.30 -8.33 -16.61
C THR A 26 8.67 -6.85 -16.76
N SER A 27 7.68 -6.01 -16.98
CA SER A 27 7.80 -4.56 -16.92
C SER A 27 7.52 -4.21 -15.47
N SER A 28 8.58 -3.86 -14.72
CA SER A 28 8.55 -3.13 -13.45
C SER A 28 7.25 -3.33 -12.65
N ARG A 29 7.25 -4.18 -11.61
CA ARG A 29 6.11 -4.34 -10.68
C ARG A 29 5.64 -2.95 -10.25
N ALA A 30 4.67 -2.40 -10.97
CA ALA A 30 4.30 -1.02 -10.81
C ALA A 30 3.70 -0.93 -9.40
N ALA A 31 4.03 0.12 -8.66
CA ALA A 31 3.45 0.38 -7.34
C ALA A 31 1.91 0.62 -7.39
N SER A 32 1.25 0.21 -8.47
CA SER A 32 -0.18 0.28 -8.70
C SER A 32 -0.87 -0.96 -8.19
N LEU A 33 -1.94 -0.75 -7.44
CA LEU A 33 -2.86 -1.80 -7.03
C LEU A 33 -3.50 -2.52 -8.24
N PRO A 34 -3.75 -3.83 -8.14
CA PRO A 34 -4.46 -4.58 -9.17
C PRO A 34 -5.91 -4.12 -9.32
N THR A 35 -6.56 -4.50 -10.43
CA THR A 35 -7.98 -4.23 -10.61
C THR A 35 -8.81 -5.03 -9.58
N PRO A 36 -9.63 -4.37 -8.74
CA PRO A 36 -10.45 -5.08 -7.76
C PRO A 36 -11.50 -5.96 -8.45
N ARG A 37 -11.98 -6.99 -7.75
CA ARG A 37 -13.07 -7.83 -8.25
C ARG A 37 -14.32 -7.01 -8.53
N THR A 38 -15.01 -7.34 -9.61
CA THR A 38 -16.28 -6.71 -10.01
C THR A 38 -17.38 -6.93 -8.97
N HIS A 39 -17.37 -8.08 -8.29
CA HIS A 39 -18.36 -8.43 -7.27
C HIS A 39 -17.67 -8.71 -5.94
N ARG A 40 -18.10 -7.99 -4.90
CA ARG A 40 -17.62 -8.11 -3.52
C ARG A 40 -17.83 -9.53 -2.99
N LEU A 41 -17.02 -9.96 -2.04
CA LEU A 41 -17.29 -11.23 -1.37
C LEU A 41 -18.57 -11.11 -0.54
N GLN A 42 -19.43 -12.13 -0.63
CA GLN A 42 -20.68 -12.16 0.12
C GLN A 42 -20.36 -12.44 1.59
N PRO A 43 -20.92 -11.65 2.53
CA PRO A 43 -20.77 -11.89 3.97
C PRO A 43 -21.13 -13.33 4.36
N GLY A 44 -20.23 -14.01 5.07
CA GLY A 44 -20.36 -15.41 5.48
C GLY A 44 -20.09 -16.45 4.38
N SER A 45 -19.65 -16.03 3.19
CA SER A 45 -19.38 -16.99 2.11
C SER A 45 -18.08 -17.77 2.34
N GLN A 46 -18.00 -19.00 1.81
CA GLN A 46 -16.80 -19.82 1.90
C GLN A 46 -15.55 -19.11 1.32
N LYS A 47 -15.73 -18.28 0.29
CA LYS A 47 -14.64 -17.51 -0.33
C LYS A 47 -14.13 -16.39 0.60
N GLU A 48 -15.03 -15.73 1.32
CA GLU A 48 -14.65 -14.75 2.34
C GLU A 48 -13.93 -15.41 3.51
N ILE A 49 -14.48 -16.49 4.05
CA ILE A 49 -13.89 -17.22 5.17
C ILE A 49 -12.50 -17.73 4.80
N ALA A 50 -12.34 -18.33 3.61
CA ALA A 50 -11.06 -18.80 3.12
C ALA A 50 -10.04 -17.66 2.94
N LEU A 51 -10.47 -16.48 2.48
CA LEU A 51 -9.62 -15.31 2.36
C LEU A 51 -9.15 -14.82 3.74
N ILE A 52 -10.05 -14.71 4.71
CA ILE A 52 -9.74 -14.30 6.08
C ILE A 52 -8.71 -15.26 6.69
N ILE A 53 -8.95 -16.57 6.63
CA ILE A 53 -8.01 -17.59 7.12
C ILE A 53 -6.65 -17.47 6.43
N TYR A 54 -6.64 -17.26 5.11
CA TYR A 54 -5.41 -17.09 4.34
C TYR A 54 -4.62 -15.86 4.81
N LEU A 55 -5.27 -14.70 4.94
CA LEU A 55 -4.64 -13.46 5.40
C LEU A 55 -4.11 -13.59 6.83
N ASP A 56 -4.93 -14.10 7.75
CA ASP A 56 -4.53 -14.30 9.15
C ASP A 56 -3.33 -15.23 9.28
N SER A 57 -3.31 -16.33 8.50
CA SER A 57 -2.19 -17.28 8.50
C SER A 57 -0.90 -16.64 8.00
N HIS A 58 -0.97 -15.80 6.96
CA HIS A 58 0.21 -15.12 6.44
C HIS A 58 0.70 -14.01 7.37
N ILE A 59 -0.21 -13.24 7.97
CA ILE A 59 0.14 -12.22 8.97
C ILE A 59 0.76 -12.86 10.21
N LEU A 60 0.26 -14.02 10.65
CA LEU A 60 0.87 -14.78 11.73
C LEU A 60 2.29 -15.25 11.36
N ASN A 61 2.51 -15.68 10.12
CA ASN A 61 3.85 -16.03 9.65
C ASN A 61 4.78 -14.81 9.67
N ILE A 62 4.34 -13.67 9.13
CA ILE A 62 5.09 -12.40 9.13
C ILE A 62 5.49 -12.01 10.56
N THR A 63 4.56 -12.04 11.51
CA THR A 63 4.85 -11.67 12.91
C THR A 63 5.81 -12.67 13.57
N ARG A 64 5.72 -13.97 13.26
CA ARG A 64 6.68 -14.97 13.73
C ARG A 64 8.08 -14.75 13.16
N ARG A 65 8.20 -14.50 11.85
CA ARG A 65 9.50 -14.20 11.21
C ARG A 65 10.14 -12.95 11.79
N TYR A 66 9.35 -11.94 12.10
CA TYR A 66 9.84 -10.75 12.79
C TYR A 66 10.32 -11.07 14.21
N ALA A 67 9.56 -11.83 15.00
CA ALA A 67 9.96 -12.22 16.36
C ALA A 67 11.28 -13.00 16.38
N LYS A 68 11.50 -13.90 15.41
CA LYS A 68 12.75 -14.65 15.25
C LYS A 68 13.99 -13.78 15.07
N LYS A 69 13.86 -12.51 14.64
CA LYS A 69 14.99 -11.55 14.57
C LYS A 69 15.63 -11.30 15.94
N PHE A 70 14.85 -11.39 17.01
CA PHE A 70 15.30 -11.09 18.38
C PHE A 70 15.66 -12.35 19.17
N THR A 71 15.59 -13.53 18.57
CA THR A 71 15.85 -14.81 19.22
C THR A 71 16.90 -15.57 18.41
N ASP A 72 18.09 -15.72 18.97
CA ASP A 72 19.22 -16.47 18.35
C ASP A 72 18.99 -17.98 18.40
N GLU A 73 17.97 -18.42 19.14
CA GLU A 73 17.58 -19.82 19.23
C GLU A 73 16.64 -20.18 18.09
N GLY A 74 17.21 -20.81 17.07
CA GLY A 74 16.46 -21.48 16.01
C GLY A 74 15.37 -22.36 16.61
N LEU A 75 14.12 -21.88 16.54
CA LEU A 75 12.93 -22.65 16.85
C LEU A 75 12.98 -23.91 15.98
N GLN A 76 13.38 -25.01 16.62
CA GLN A 76 13.93 -26.24 16.04
C GLN A 76 12.95 -27.04 15.15
N ASN A 77 11.79 -26.45 14.84
CA ASN A 77 10.68 -27.09 14.12
C ASN A 77 10.07 -26.21 13.02
N ASP A 78 10.64 -25.03 12.70
CA ASP A 78 10.12 -24.13 11.66
C ASP A 78 11.26 -23.57 10.81
N ASP A 79 11.42 -24.16 9.61
CA ASP A 79 12.46 -23.89 8.61
C ASP A 79 12.51 -22.43 8.12
N THR A 80 11.50 -21.61 8.41
CA THR A 80 11.45 -20.24 7.89
C THR A 80 12.36 -19.31 8.73
N PRO A 81 13.46 -18.76 8.17
CA PRO A 81 14.35 -17.87 8.91
C PRO A 81 13.66 -16.54 9.24
N GLY A 82 14.12 -15.91 10.34
CA GLY A 82 13.69 -14.56 10.69
C GLY A 82 14.09 -13.53 9.65
N TYR A 83 13.45 -12.35 9.69
CA TYR A 83 13.80 -11.27 8.77
C TYR A 83 15.18 -10.69 9.10
N THR A 84 15.99 -10.51 8.05
CA THR A 84 17.32 -9.88 8.15
C THR A 84 17.30 -8.44 7.62
N THR A 85 16.46 -8.17 6.63
CA THR A 85 16.28 -6.84 6.04
C THR A 85 14.80 -6.47 5.97
N TYR A 86 14.52 -5.16 5.88
CA TYR A 86 13.17 -4.66 5.66
C TYR A 86 12.60 -5.14 4.31
N ASP A 87 13.45 -5.34 3.29
CA ASP A 87 13.04 -5.82 1.96
C ASP A 87 12.39 -7.21 2.01
N GLN A 88 12.89 -8.12 2.86
CA GLN A 88 12.30 -9.45 3.03
C GLN A 88 10.89 -9.35 3.64
N PHE A 89 10.70 -8.43 4.58
CA PHE A 89 9.39 -8.14 5.14
C PHE A 89 8.45 -7.54 4.08
N VAL A 90 8.92 -6.57 3.29
CA VAL A 90 8.13 -5.96 2.21
C VAL A 90 7.76 -7.01 1.16
N ALA A 91 8.67 -7.94 0.83
CA ALA A 91 8.40 -9.01 -0.13
C ALA A 91 7.24 -9.93 0.30
N ASP A 92 7.06 -10.15 1.61
CA ASP A 92 5.96 -10.95 2.15
C ASP A 92 4.66 -10.14 2.29
N VAL A 93 4.74 -8.84 2.60
CA VAL A 93 3.57 -7.96 2.77
C VAL A 93 2.98 -7.50 1.44
N ASP A 94 3.81 -7.15 0.46
CA ASP A 94 3.35 -6.55 -0.79
C ASP A 94 2.32 -7.42 -1.56
N PRO A 95 2.50 -8.75 -1.69
CA PRO A 95 1.47 -9.63 -2.26
C PRO A 95 0.17 -9.67 -1.44
N LEU A 96 0.25 -9.53 -0.10
CA LEU A 96 -0.95 -9.52 0.74
C LEU A 96 -1.77 -8.25 0.52
N VAL A 97 -1.12 -7.10 0.31
CA VAL A 97 -1.81 -5.86 -0.05
C VAL A 97 -2.60 -6.06 -1.35
N ASP A 98 -2.01 -6.71 -2.35
CA ASP A 98 -2.67 -7.04 -3.61
C ASP A 98 -3.90 -7.95 -3.37
N VAL A 99 -3.75 -9.01 -2.58
CA VAL A 99 -4.83 -9.96 -2.26
C VAL A 99 -5.98 -9.28 -1.51
N VAL A 100 -5.66 -8.47 -0.49
CA VAL A 100 -6.64 -7.68 0.27
C VAL A 100 -7.40 -6.76 -0.69
N TRP A 101 -6.69 -6.07 -1.58
CA TRP A 101 -7.29 -5.14 -2.53
C TRP A 101 -8.22 -5.85 -3.53
N ILE A 102 -7.78 -6.99 -4.09
CA ILE A 102 -8.56 -7.80 -5.04
C ILE A 102 -9.90 -8.22 -4.45
N SER A 103 -10.01 -8.43 -3.13
CA SER A 103 -11.26 -8.83 -2.47
C SER A 103 -12.47 -7.94 -2.83
N GLY A 104 -12.23 -6.64 -3.04
CA GLY A 104 -13.28 -5.65 -3.30
C GLY A 104 -14.26 -5.46 -2.13
N THR A 105 -14.01 -6.07 -0.97
CA THR A 105 -14.92 -6.05 0.18
C THR A 105 -14.40 -5.05 1.22
N PRO A 106 -15.04 -3.89 1.42
CA PRO A 106 -14.50 -2.84 2.29
C PRO A 106 -14.31 -3.26 3.74
N ALA A 107 -15.21 -4.10 4.25
CA ALA A 107 -15.15 -4.67 5.60
C ALA A 107 -13.91 -5.57 5.83
N ILE A 108 -13.26 -6.04 4.75
CA ILE A 108 -11.98 -6.76 4.79
C ILE A 108 -10.85 -5.79 4.44
N GLN A 109 -11.02 -5.00 3.38
CA GLN A 109 -9.98 -4.09 2.90
C GLN A 109 -9.49 -3.12 3.97
N ILE A 110 -10.39 -2.44 4.68
CA ILE A 110 -10.02 -1.42 5.68
C ILE A 110 -9.22 -2.03 6.83
N PRO A 111 -9.71 -3.05 7.57
CA PRO A 111 -8.98 -3.57 8.72
C PRO A 111 -7.64 -4.23 8.34
N TYR A 112 -7.58 -4.97 7.22
CA TYR A 112 -6.33 -5.62 6.82
C TYR A 112 -5.32 -4.63 6.25
N LEU A 113 -5.73 -3.60 5.50
CA LEU A 113 -4.80 -2.54 5.08
C LEU A 113 -4.26 -1.77 6.28
N LEU A 114 -5.10 -1.46 7.29
CA LEU A 114 -4.66 -0.86 8.54
C LEU A 114 -3.65 -1.75 9.28
N GLN A 115 -3.91 -3.06 9.34
CA GLN A 115 -3.01 -4.01 10.00
C GLN A 115 -1.66 -4.11 9.27
N LEU A 116 -1.66 -4.27 7.95
CA LEU A 116 -0.43 -4.36 7.15
C LEU A 116 0.38 -3.05 7.19
N ALA A 117 -0.30 -1.90 7.12
CA ALA A 117 0.33 -0.59 7.29
C ALA A 117 0.93 -0.42 8.70
N GLY A 118 0.22 -0.90 9.74
CA GLY A 118 0.70 -0.91 11.11
C GLY A 118 1.97 -1.75 11.30
N LEU A 119 2.01 -2.94 10.68
CA LEU A 119 3.23 -3.76 10.64
C LEU A 119 4.36 -3.03 9.92
N ALA A 120 4.07 -2.44 8.75
CA ALA A 120 5.08 -1.71 7.97
C ALA A 120 5.68 -0.52 8.75
N CYS A 121 4.86 0.21 9.48
CA CYS A 121 5.26 1.31 10.36
C CYS A 121 6.11 0.81 11.54
N SER A 122 5.58 -0.16 12.30
CA SER A 122 6.22 -0.64 13.53
C SER A 122 7.53 -1.38 13.31
N TYR A 123 7.70 -2.00 12.14
CA TYR A 123 8.91 -2.76 11.82
C TYR A 123 10.00 -1.90 11.22
N LEU A 124 9.67 -0.73 10.68
CA LEU A 124 10.60 0.20 10.05
C LEU A 124 11.85 0.49 10.91
N PRO A 125 11.74 0.88 12.20
CA PRO A 125 12.92 1.17 13.03
C PRO A 125 13.73 -0.06 13.42
N ALA A 126 13.25 -1.28 13.17
CA ALA A 126 13.93 -2.50 13.57
C ALA A 126 15.02 -2.93 12.57
N PHE A 127 15.08 -2.33 11.38
CA PHE A 127 16.00 -2.68 10.30
C PHE A 127 16.78 -1.44 9.84
N PRO A 128 17.93 -1.62 9.17
CA PRO A 128 18.54 -0.57 8.36
C PRO A 128 17.52 0.00 7.37
N PHE A 129 17.59 1.31 7.11
CA PHE A 129 16.65 1.96 6.20
C PHE A 129 16.70 1.31 4.81
N SER A 130 15.52 1.10 4.24
CA SER A 130 15.36 0.59 2.89
C SER A 130 14.33 1.42 2.12
N THR A 131 14.65 1.69 0.86
CA THR A 131 13.77 2.36 -0.11
C THR A 131 12.54 1.53 -0.48
N SER A 132 12.49 0.24 -0.14
CA SER A 132 11.32 -0.64 -0.32
C SER A 132 10.09 -0.17 0.45
N VAL A 133 10.24 0.72 1.44
CA VAL A 133 9.11 1.37 2.12
C VAL A 133 8.27 2.23 1.16
N PHE A 134 8.89 2.85 0.15
CA PHE A 134 8.21 3.76 -0.77
C PHE A 134 7.17 3.06 -1.67
N PRO A 135 7.50 2.00 -2.42
CA PRO A 135 6.50 1.31 -3.22
C PRO A 135 5.39 0.67 -2.36
N LEU A 136 5.73 0.13 -1.20
CA LEU A 136 4.75 -0.45 -0.28
C LEU A 136 3.75 0.61 0.23
N THR A 137 4.24 1.71 0.77
CA THR A 137 3.39 2.80 1.28
C THR A 137 2.61 3.48 0.17
N SER A 138 3.18 3.63 -1.03
CA SER A 138 2.47 4.16 -2.21
C SER A 138 1.28 3.27 -2.62
N LYS A 139 1.46 1.95 -2.56
CA LYS A 139 0.39 0.99 -2.85
C LYS A 139 -0.73 1.04 -1.80
N ILE A 140 -0.37 1.07 -0.52
CA ILE A 140 -1.36 1.19 0.56
C ILE A 140 -2.06 2.56 0.49
N ASP A 141 -1.34 3.63 0.17
CA ASP A 141 -1.88 4.99 -0.03
C ASP A 141 -2.95 5.02 -1.13
N GLN A 142 -2.68 4.37 -2.27
CA GLN A 142 -3.69 4.23 -3.31
C GLN A 142 -4.95 3.51 -2.81
N GLY A 143 -4.78 2.49 -1.96
CA GLY A 143 -5.88 1.72 -1.37
C GLY A 143 -6.74 2.57 -0.46
N PHE A 144 -6.13 3.23 0.54
CA PHE A 144 -6.85 4.11 1.46
C PHE A 144 -7.52 5.29 0.73
N ALA A 145 -6.81 5.95 -0.19
CA ALA A 145 -7.36 7.05 -0.97
C ALA A 145 -8.62 6.64 -1.74
N THR A 146 -8.60 5.48 -2.41
CA THR A 146 -9.74 4.98 -3.17
C THR A 146 -10.93 4.65 -2.26
N LEU A 147 -10.68 4.03 -1.09
CA LEU A 147 -11.71 3.72 -0.10
C LEU A 147 -12.33 4.98 0.52
N LEU A 148 -11.54 6.03 0.72
CA LEU A 148 -12.00 7.31 1.24
C LEU A 148 -12.79 8.11 0.20
N GLN A 149 -12.36 8.13 -1.06
CA GLN A 149 -13.05 8.84 -2.14
C GLN A 149 -14.40 8.20 -2.49
N THR A 150 -14.49 6.86 -2.48
CA THR A 150 -15.79 6.20 -2.71
C THR A 150 -16.80 6.49 -1.61
N ALA A 151 -16.35 6.91 -0.42
CA ALA A 151 -17.22 7.36 0.66
C ALA A 151 -17.71 8.81 0.46
N GLN A 152 -16.99 9.65 -0.29
CA GLN A 152 -17.33 11.05 -0.54
C GLN A 152 -18.20 11.24 -1.79
N ASN A 153 -17.96 10.48 -2.86
CA ASN A 153 -18.62 10.65 -4.17
C ASN A 153 -19.96 9.90 -4.29
N GLY A 154 -20.79 9.90 -3.24
CA GLY A 154 -22.02 9.09 -3.10
C GLY A 154 -22.94 9.04 -4.33
N GLY A 155 -22.69 8.10 -5.24
CA GLY A 155 -23.56 7.75 -6.34
C GLY A 155 -24.65 6.77 -5.87
N THR A 156 -25.82 7.32 -5.55
CA THR A 156 -27.20 6.75 -5.59
C THR A 156 -27.50 5.28 -5.23
N SER A 157 -26.60 4.45 -4.67
CA SER A 157 -26.96 3.05 -4.35
C SER A 157 -26.23 2.36 -3.19
N SER A 158 -25.66 3.09 -2.22
CA SER A 158 -25.17 2.44 -0.99
C SER A 158 -25.29 3.36 0.22
N THR A 159 -26.19 3.00 1.13
CA THR A 159 -26.70 3.82 2.25
C THR A 159 -25.75 3.93 3.46
N ARG A 160 -24.44 3.66 3.32
CA ARG A 160 -23.47 3.88 4.40
C ARG A 160 -22.13 4.41 3.88
N PRO A 161 -21.50 5.37 4.60
CA PRO A 161 -20.11 5.73 4.37
C PRO A 161 -19.27 4.46 4.48
N GLN A 162 -18.47 4.20 3.45
CA GLN A 162 -17.67 2.98 3.40
C GLN A 162 -16.55 2.98 4.45
N VAL A 163 -16.12 4.16 4.89
CA VAL A 163 -15.12 4.39 5.95
C VAL A 163 -15.74 5.27 7.03
N SER A 164 -15.81 4.77 8.26
CA SER A 164 -16.30 5.49 9.43
C SER A 164 -15.34 6.59 9.89
N VAL A 165 -15.84 7.56 10.67
CA VAL A 165 -15.00 8.62 11.27
C VAL A 165 -13.88 8.01 12.11
N THR A 166 -14.16 6.98 12.89
CA THR A 166 -13.15 6.26 13.69
C THR A 166 -12.06 5.64 12.81
N GLU A 167 -12.43 5.05 11.67
CA GLU A 167 -11.44 4.52 10.71
C GLU A 167 -10.63 5.64 10.07
N LYS A 168 -11.24 6.78 9.72
CA LYS A 168 -10.52 7.96 9.19
C LYS A 168 -9.45 8.45 10.17
N VAL A 169 -9.80 8.57 11.46
CA VAL A 169 -8.85 8.99 12.52
C VAL A 169 -7.72 7.97 12.67
N ARG A 170 -8.02 6.67 12.64
CA ARG A 170 -7.01 5.61 12.70
C ARG A 170 -6.06 5.65 11.51
N ILE A 171 -6.59 5.80 10.30
CA ILE A 171 -5.79 5.93 9.07
C ILE A 171 -4.87 7.15 9.17
N LYS A 172 -5.40 8.33 9.56
CA LYS A 172 -4.59 9.55 9.72
C LYS A 172 -3.45 9.38 10.72
N SER A 173 -3.77 8.90 11.92
CA SER A 173 -2.78 8.70 12.99
C SER A 173 -1.67 7.75 12.56
N LEU A 174 -2.04 6.63 11.92
CA LEU A 174 -1.07 5.63 11.47
C LEU A 174 -0.16 6.17 10.36
N ILE A 175 -0.72 6.96 9.44
CA ILE A 175 0.05 7.58 8.36
C ILE A 175 1.06 8.59 8.91
N GLU A 176 0.62 9.46 9.84
CA GLU A 176 1.49 10.44 10.49
C GLU A 176 2.64 9.73 11.23
N GLU A 177 2.33 8.68 11.97
CA GLU A 177 3.32 7.83 12.64
C GLU A 177 4.31 7.19 11.63
N THR A 178 3.81 6.67 10.51
CA THR A 178 4.66 6.06 9.48
C THR A 178 5.62 7.07 8.86
N ARG A 179 5.16 8.30 8.61
CA ARG A 179 6.02 9.36 8.06
C ARG A 179 7.14 9.72 9.03
N ILE A 180 6.82 9.85 10.33
CA ILE A 180 7.82 10.12 11.38
C ILE A 180 8.82 8.95 11.47
N ALA A 181 8.33 7.71 11.50
CA ALA A 181 9.18 6.52 11.57
C ALA A 181 10.12 6.41 10.36
N ALA A 182 9.62 6.67 9.14
CA ALA A 182 10.40 6.64 7.92
C ALA A 182 11.49 7.71 7.89
N VAL A 183 11.16 8.95 8.28
CA VAL A 183 12.12 10.06 8.41
C VAL A 183 13.21 9.71 9.42
N ASN A 184 12.82 9.24 10.61
CA ASN A 184 13.78 8.89 11.66
C ASN A 184 14.73 7.76 11.23
N ALA A 185 14.21 6.74 10.54
CA ALA A 185 15.04 5.63 10.06
C ALA A 185 15.99 6.06 8.92
N ALA A 186 15.52 6.92 8.01
CA ALA A 186 16.35 7.49 6.95
C ALA A 186 17.50 8.34 7.55
N SER A 187 17.19 9.24 8.48
CA SER A 187 18.18 10.05 9.21
C SER A 187 19.18 9.19 9.96
N SER A 188 18.71 8.14 10.66
CA SER A 188 19.59 7.21 11.38
C SER A 188 20.51 6.41 10.45
N SER A 189 20.18 6.36 9.16
CA SER A 189 20.96 5.69 8.12
C SER A 189 21.76 6.67 7.27
N GLY A 190 21.97 7.91 7.73
CA GLY A 190 22.81 8.91 7.06
C GLY A 190 22.17 9.64 5.88
N HIS A 191 20.89 9.42 5.59
CA HIS A 191 20.20 10.17 4.54
C HIS A 191 19.73 11.52 5.09
N ALA A 192 19.92 12.62 4.36
CA ALA A 192 19.42 13.92 4.79
C ALA A 192 17.89 13.92 4.69
N ALA A 193 17.23 13.63 5.81
CA ALA A 193 15.78 13.78 5.92
C ALA A 193 15.36 15.23 6.24
N ASN A 194 16.26 16.19 5.97
CA ASN A 194 16.01 17.58 6.25
C ASN A 194 15.06 18.14 5.19
N VAL A 195 13.79 18.27 5.56
CA VAL A 195 12.79 19.06 4.81
C VAL A 195 13.06 20.53 5.15
N GLN A 196 14.26 21.01 4.82
CA GLN A 196 14.61 22.42 4.97
C GLN A 196 13.94 23.17 3.80
N ASP A 197 13.21 24.21 4.14
CA ASP A 197 12.61 25.17 3.21
C ASP A 197 13.68 25.64 2.19
N ILE A 198 13.42 25.42 0.90
CA ILE A 198 14.29 25.78 -0.24
C ILE A 198 14.34 27.30 -0.49
N THR A 199 14.19 28.14 0.54
CA THR A 199 14.06 29.59 0.42
C THR A 199 15.30 30.39 0.80
N ASP A 200 16.39 29.77 1.28
CA ASP A 200 17.68 30.44 1.46
C ASP A 200 18.78 29.71 0.68
N THR A 201 18.77 29.89 -0.64
CA THR A 201 20.01 29.82 -1.45
C THR A 201 20.37 31.27 -1.80
N ASP A 202 20.78 32.03 -0.79
CA ASP A 202 21.60 33.21 -1.03
C ASP A 202 22.96 32.71 -1.49
N THR A 203 23.16 32.75 -2.80
CA THR A 203 24.45 32.56 -3.47
C THR A 203 25.37 33.70 -3.06
N ASP A 204 26.14 33.51 -1.99
CA ASP A 204 27.39 34.23 -1.80
C ASP A 204 28.51 33.43 -2.49
N ASP A 205 28.85 33.96 -3.65
CA ASP A 205 29.97 33.65 -4.52
C ASP A 205 31.29 33.84 -3.75
N ASP A 206 31.96 32.74 -3.38
CA ASP A 206 33.35 32.79 -2.92
C ASP A 206 34.13 31.67 -3.61
N ASP A 207 34.93 32.09 -4.59
CA ASP A 207 35.83 31.29 -5.41
C ASP A 207 36.74 30.41 -4.52
N ASN A 208 36.47 29.11 -4.49
CA ASN A 208 37.44 28.13 -4.01
C ASN A 208 37.55 26.98 -5.01
N GLU A 209 38.51 27.11 -5.92
CA GLU A 209 38.99 26.02 -6.78
C GLU A 209 39.62 24.93 -5.89
N GLY A 210 38.78 24.03 -5.38
CA GLY A 210 39.16 22.79 -4.71
C GLY A 210 38.76 21.58 -5.55
N ASP A 211 39.73 20.98 -6.22
CA ASP A 211 39.65 19.66 -6.85
C ASP A 211 39.13 18.63 -5.84
N GLY A 212 37.89 18.18 -6.02
CA GLY A 212 37.16 17.31 -5.11
C GLY A 212 35.98 16.62 -5.80
N ALA A 213 36.26 15.92 -6.90
CA ALA A 213 35.29 15.05 -7.56
C ALA A 213 35.04 13.80 -6.69
N ASP A 214 34.11 13.90 -5.73
CA ASP A 214 33.45 12.74 -5.09
C ASP A 214 32.18 13.13 -4.24
N GLU A 215 31.69 14.38 -4.25
CA GLU A 215 30.55 14.81 -3.40
C GLU A 215 29.20 14.98 -4.13
N GLU A 216 29.15 14.93 -5.47
CA GLU A 216 27.89 15.17 -6.22
C GLU A 216 26.87 14.00 -6.10
N ASP A 217 27.33 12.75 -5.97
CA ASP A 217 26.45 11.57 -5.99
C ASP A 217 25.68 11.35 -4.67
N GLU A 218 26.25 11.72 -3.53
CA GLU A 218 25.63 11.56 -2.21
C GLU A 218 24.46 12.54 -2.00
N ASP A 219 24.62 13.77 -2.47
CA ASP A 219 23.61 14.83 -2.36
C ASP A 219 22.38 14.55 -3.25
N GLU A 220 22.58 14.04 -4.47
CA GLU A 220 21.46 13.68 -5.35
C GLU A 220 20.63 12.51 -4.81
N GLN A 221 21.29 11.48 -4.27
CA GLN A 221 20.62 10.31 -3.71
C GLN A 221 19.89 10.66 -2.40
N SER A 222 20.48 11.54 -1.59
CA SER A 222 19.89 12.11 -0.39
C SER A 222 18.65 12.98 -0.69
N MET A 223 18.72 13.86 -1.71
CA MET A 223 17.58 14.65 -2.17
C MET A 223 16.45 13.75 -2.72
N SER A 224 16.78 12.69 -3.47
CA SER A 224 15.80 11.71 -3.97
C SER A 224 15.05 11.01 -2.83
N VAL A 225 15.74 10.64 -1.76
CA VAL A 225 15.14 10.02 -0.56
C VAL A 225 14.28 11.03 0.21
N SER A 226 14.74 12.26 0.41
CA SER A 226 13.95 13.33 1.05
C SER A 226 12.64 13.61 0.29
N LEU A 227 12.72 13.71 -1.04
CA LEU A 227 11.54 13.87 -1.91
C LEU A 227 10.61 12.66 -1.80
N ALA A 228 11.14 11.44 -1.76
CA ALA A 228 10.33 10.23 -1.60
C ALA A 228 9.65 10.14 -0.23
N LEU A 229 10.34 10.55 0.86
CA LEU A 229 9.77 10.63 2.21
C LEU A 229 8.60 11.62 2.27
N SER A 230 8.70 12.76 1.59
CA SER A 230 7.62 13.76 1.51
C SER A 230 6.35 13.22 0.83
N ARG A 231 6.49 12.21 -0.04
CA ARG A 231 5.40 11.61 -0.81
C ARG A 231 4.70 10.45 -0.10
N ILE A 232 5.26 9.95 1.01
CA ILE A 232 4.64 8.88 1.79
C ILE A 232 3.21 9.28 2.20
N TYR A 233 2.24 8.49 1.75
CA TYR A 233 0.80 8.68 2.01
C TYR A 233 0.22 10.06 1.66
N LYS A 234 0.86 10.78 0.73
CA LYS A 234 0.45 12.14 0.37
C LYS A 234 -1.02 12.22 -0.06
N ARG A 235 -1.47 11.30 -0.91
CA ARG A 235 -2.84 11.32 -1.45
C ARG A 235 -3.88 11.12 -0.36
N THR A 236 -3.66 10.15 0.53
CA THR A 236 -4.58 9.87 1.64
C THR A 236 -4.64 11.02 2.64
N LEU A 237 -3.51 11.67 2.93
CA LEU A 237 -3.47 12.82 3.83
C LEU A 237 -4.24 14.02 3.26
N GLU A 238 -4.10 14.33 1.98
CA GLU A 238 -4.85 15.40 1.32
C GLU A 238 -6.37 15.17 1.46
N ILE A 239 -6.84 13.96 1.16
CA ILE A 239 -8.26 13.59 1.26
C ILE A 239 -8.79 13.70 2.70
N LEU A 240 -7.99 13.29 3.69
CA LEU A 240 -8.38 13.34 5.11
C LEU A 240 -8.31 14.76 5.66
N GLY A 241 -7.38 15.59 5.20
CA GLY A 241 -7.31 17.02 5.52
C GLY A 241 -8.60 17.73 5.13
N ASP A 242 -9.02 17.56 3.87
CA ASP A 242 -10.26 18.16 3.35
C ASP A 242 -11.51 17.65 4.10
N SER A 243 -11.56 16.34 4.38
CA SER A 243 -12.73 15.71 5.01
C SER A 243 -12.88 16.02 6.50
N LEU A 244 -11.81 16.25 7.26
CA LEU A 244 -11.88 16.51 8.71
C LEU A 244 -12.12 17.99 9.02
N VAL A 245 -11.65 18.90 8.15
CA VAL A 245 -11.92 20.34 8.26
C VAL A 245 -13.39 20.65 7.96
N THR A 246 -14.01 19.92 7.03
CA THR A 246 -15.43 20.09 6.67
C THR A 246 -16.41 19.64 7.78
N SER A 247 -15.93 18.94 8.81
CA SER A 247 -16.72 18.52 9.98
C SER A 247 -16.68 19.55 11.13
N GLU A 248 -17.10 20.79 10.88
CA GLU A 248 -17.37 21.82 11.92
C GLU A 248 -18.77 21.66 12.58
N PRO A 249 -19.03 22.26 13.77
CA PRO A 249 -20.04 21.82 14.72
C PRO A 249 -21.49 22.16 14.32
N PRO A 250 -22.50 21.52 14.94
CA PRO A 250 -23.90 21.89 14.72
C PRO A 250 -24.12 23.36 15.11
N GLN A 251 -24.75 24.11 14.20
CA GLN A 251 -25.22 25.47 14.47
C GLN A 251 -26.07 25.48 15.74
N PRO A 252 -25.88 26.44 16.66
CA PRO A 252 -26.78 26.60 17.78
C PRO A 252 -28.21 26.82 17.23
N GLN A 253 -29.12 25.92 17.58
CA GLN A 253 -30.53 26.15 17.39
C GLN A 253 -30.93 27.25 18.35
N ASP A 254 -31.13 28.47 17.82
CA ASP A 254 -31.86 29.52 18.52
C ASP A 254 -33.31 29.03 18.70
N ASP A 255 -33.57 28.38 19.84
CA ASP A 255 -34.92 28.15 20.34
C ASP A 255 -35.48 29.50 20.81
N ASP A 256 -36.02 30.25 19.86
CA ASP A 256 -36.85 31.41 20.10
C ASP A 256 -38.18 30.90 20.67
N ILE A 257 -38.31 30.93 22.01
CA ILE A 257 -39.57 30.63 22.71
C ILE A 257 -40.39 31.92 22.79
N PRO A 258 -41.50 32.07 22.05
CA PRO A 258 -42.45 33.14 22.35
C PRO A 258 -43.26 32.76 23.60
N MET A 259 -43.04 33.48 24.69
CA MET A 259 -44.02 33.54 25.77
C MET A 259 -45.22 34.39 25.32
N THR A 260 -46.35 33.74 25.10
CA THR A 260 -47.69 34.32 25.21
C THR A 260 -48.65 33.31 25.78
#